data_AF-A0A9E1ZCG4-F1
#
_entry.id   AF-A0A9E1ZCG4-F1
#
_cell.length_a   1.000
_cell.length_b   1.000
_cell.length_c   1.000
_cell.angle_alpha   90.00
_cell.angle_beta   90.00
_cell.angle_gamma   90.00
#
_symmetry.space_group_name_H-M   'P 1'
#
loop_
_entity.id
_entity.type
_entity.pdbx_description
1 polymer ?
#
loop_
_entity_poly.entity_id
_entity_poly.type
_entity_poly.pdbx_seq_one_letter_code
_entity_poly.pdbx_strand_id
1 'polypeptide(L)'
;MGKILGIDLGTTNSCMAIIEGGQPKVLENKEGNRTTPSVVAMSKTGERLVGQLAKRQAVTNPKNTLYSIKRLIGRKMNDKEVKDVKEHAPYEMVADGERVKVKMGDKDFSAPEIAAMILQKLKADAEERIGEKIEEAVITVPAYFDDSQ
;
A
#
# COMPACT_ATOMS: atom_id res chain seq x y z
N MET A 1 3.92 18.40 20.21
CA MET A 1 3.34 17.10 19.83
C MET A 1 3.11 17.15 18.34
N GLY A 2 3.68 16.23 17.57
CA GLY A 2 3.50 16.23 16.10
C GLY A 2 2.04 15.95 15.75
N LYS A 3 1.61 16.32 14.54
CA LYS A 3 0.30 15.91 14.04
C LYS A 3 0.22 14.38 13.94
N ILE A 4 -0.94 13.81 14.25
CA ILE A 4 -1.26 12.41 13.99
C ILE A 4 -1.89 12.31 12.60
N LEU A 5 -1.37 11.43 11.75
CA LEU A 5 -1.88 11.23 10.39
C LEU A 5 -3.01 10.20 10.37
N GLY A 6 -4.18 10.58 9.88
CA GLY A 6 -5.25 9.63 9.55
C GLY A 6 -4.99 9.04 8.17
N ILE A 7 -4.89 7.71 8.07
CA ILE A 7 -4.63 7.01 6.80
C ILE A 7 -5.75 6.03 6.52
N ASP A 8 -6.47 6.26 5.42
CA ASP A 8 -7.29 5.21 4.82
C ASP A 8 -6.41 4.35 3.92
N LEU A 9 -6.04 3.15 4.38
CA LEU A 9 -5.26 2.20 3.59
C LEU A 9 -6.21 1.32 2.78
N GLY A 10 -6.73 1.79 1.64
CA GLY A 10 -7.64 0.97 0.84
C GLY A 10 -6.97 -0.13 0.01
N THR A 11 -7.78 -1.03 -0.55
CA THR A 11 -7.32 -2.09 -1.48
C THR A 11 -6.82 -1.52 -2.81
N THR A 12 -7.49 -0.48 -3.31
CA THR A 12 -7.24 0.09 -4.64
C THR A 12 -6.61 1.48 -4.56
N ASN A 13 -7.11 2.32 -3.64
CA ASN A 13 -6.60 3.65 -3.40
C ASN A 13 -6.45 3.85 -1.90
N SER A 14 -5.52 4.70 -1.52
CA SER A 14 -5.32 5.15 -0.16
C SER A 14 -5.45 6.66 -0.07
N CYS A 15 -5.82 7.16 1.10
CA CYS A 15 -6.04 8.57 1.38
C CYS A 15 -5.38 8.95 2.71
N MET A 16 -4.97 10.20 2.85
CA MET A 16 -4.39 10.70 4.09
C MET A 16 -5.02 12.04 4.49
N ALA A 17 -5.21 12.22 5.79
CA ALA A 17 -5.83 13.41 6.35
C ALA A 17 -5.21 13.79 7.70
N ILE A 18 -5.33 15.06 8.05
CA ILE A 18 -4.94 15.60 9.35
C ILE A 18 -6.10 16.38 9.97
N ILE A 19 -6.01 16.68 11.25
CA ILE A 19 -6.86 17.69 11.88
C ILE A 19 -6.16 19.06 11.79
N GLU A 20 -6.85 20.04 11.21
CA GLU A 20 -6.40 21.44 11.11
C GLU A 20 -7.54 22.36 11.56
N GLY A 21 -7.30 23.21 12.57
CA GLY A 21 -8.34 24.08 13.12
C GLY A 21 -9.55 23.34 13.69
N GLY A 22 -9.36 22.11 14.17
CA GLY A 22 -10.44 21.25 14.67
C GLY A 22 -11.28 20.56 13.59
N GLN A 23 -10.94 20.72 12.31
CA GLN A 23 -11.65 20.10 11.19
C GLN A 23 -10.73 19.09 10.46
N PRO A 24 -11.27 17.95 9.98
CA PRO A 24 -10.51 17.03 9.16
C PRO A 24 -10.23 17.64 7.78
N LYS A 25 -8.97 17.52 7.33
CA LYS A 25 -8.52 18.00 6.03
C LYS A 25 -7.77 16.89 5.30
N VAL A 26 -8.31 16.47 4.16
CA VAL A 26 -7.63 15.56 3.23
C VAL A 26 -6.47 16.27 2.57
N LEU A 27 -5.31 15.61 2.54
CA LEU A 27 -4.10 16.12 1.91
C LEU A 27 -3.98 15.58 0.47
N GLU A 28 -3.38 16.39 -0.40
CA GLU A 28 -2.94 15.93 -1.71
C GLU A 28 -1.60 15.21 -1.59
N ASN A 29 -1.40 14.16 -2.38
CA ASN A 29 -0.08 13.58 -2.60
C ASN A 29 0.83 14.50 -3.43
N LYS A 30 2.10 14.11 -3.56
CA LYS A 30 3.10 14.85 -4.36
C LYS A 30 2.67 15.04 -5.83
N GLU A 31 1.82 14.15 -6.34
CA GLU A 31 1.28 14.21 -7.69
C GLU A 31 0.02 15.10 -7.81
N GLY A 32 -0.40 15.78 -6.73
CA GLY A 32 -1.55 16.71 -6.71
C GLY A 32 -2.92 16.04 -6.55
N ASN A 33 -2.98 14.75 -6.25
CA ASN A 33 -4.23 14.00 -6.11
C ASN A 33 -4.56 13.76 -4.63
N ARG A 34 -5.86 13.81 -4.29
CA ARG A 34 -6.33 13.51 -2.92
C ARG A 34 -6.36 12.03 -2.56
N THR A 35 -6.08 11.15 -3.52
CA THR A 35 -5.90 9.72 -3.28
C THR A 35 -4.68 9.23 -4.03
N THR A 36 -4.04 8.20 -3.48
CA THR A 36 -2.86 7.54 -4.04
C THR A 36 -3.22 6.11 -4.38
N PRO A 37 -3.00 5.62 -5.61
CA PRO A 37 -3.20 4.22 -5.91
C PRO A 37 -2.41 3.30 -4.96
N SER A 38 -3.05 2.25 -4.44
CA SER A 38 -2.42 1.25 -3.56
C SER A 38 -1.63 0.24 -4.39
N VAL A 39 -0.64 0.77 -5.11
CA VAL A 39 0.16 0.06 -6.10
C VAL A 39 1.64 0.32 -5.82
N VAL A 40 2.44 -0.74 -5.82
CA VAL A 40 3.89 -0.69 -5.64
C VAL A 40 4.53 -1.40 -6.81
N ALA A 41 5.66 -0.91 -7.29
CA ALA A 41 6.41 -1.61 -8.31
C ALA A 41 7.91 -1.45 -8.17
N MET A 42 8.66 -2.37 -8.76
CA MET A 42 10.09 -2.23 -8.99
C MET A 42 10.32 -1.85 -10.45
N SER A 43 10.97 -0.71 -10.69
CA SER A 43 11.36 -0.27 -12.03
C SER A 43 12.46 -1.17 -12.60
N LYS A 44 12.71 -1.07 -13.91
CA LYS A 44 13.82 -1.77 -14.57
C LYS A 44 15.20 -1.35 -14.06
N THR A 45 15.31 -0.16 -13.47
CA THR A 45 16.56 0.36 -12.89
C THR A 45 16.72 0.01 -11.41
N GLY A 46 15.81 -0.79 -10.84
CA GLY A 46 15.84 -1.17 -9.43
C GLY A 46 15.27 -0.11 -8.48
N GLU A 47 14.54 0.87 -9.00
CA GLU A 47 13.89 1.90 -8.19
C GLU A 47 12.48 1.45 -7.75
N ARG A 48 12.16 1.64 -6.48
CA ARG A 48 10.81 1.40 -5.97
C ARG A 48 9.88 2.55 -6.33
N LEU A 49 8.83 2.25 -7.07
CA LEU A 49 7.74 3.16 -7.41
C LEU A 49 6.52 2.86 -6.54
N VAL A 50 5.78 3.89 -6.12
CA VAL A 50 4.54 3.77 -5.35
C VAL A 50 3.49 4.71 -5.94
N GLY A 51 2.21 4.35 -5.88
CA GLY A 51 1.13 5.24 -6.29
C GLY A 51 1.00 5.36 -7.80
N GLN A 52 0.85 6.61 -8.26
CA GLN A 52 0.55 6.90 -9.66
C GLN A 52 1.67 6.44 -10.61
N LEU A 53 2.93 6.54 -10.19
CA LEU A 53 4.08 6.09 -10.97
C LEU A 53 4.07 4.57 -11.16
N ALA A 54 3.81 3.81 -10.08
CA ALA A 54 3.70 2.36 -10.15
C ALA A 54 2.50 1.92 -11.02
N LYS A 55 1.35 2.59 -10.89
CA LYS A 55 0.16 2.31 -11.69
C LYS A 55 0.38 2.52 -13.20
N ARG A 56 1.10 3.58 -13.59
CA ARG A 56 1.35 3.92 -15.01
C ARG A 56 2.12 2.83 -15.77
N GLN A 57 3.05 2.16 -15.11
CA GLN A 57 3.89 1.14 -15.73
C GLN A 57 3.36 -0.29 -15.56
N ALA A 58 2.18 -0.48 -14.97
CA ALA A 58 1.61 -1.80 -14.71
C ALA A 58 1.45 -2.65 -15.99
N VAL A 59 1.12 -2.02 -17.12
CA VAL A 59 0.92 -2.71 -18.41
C VAL A 59 2.23 -3.24 -18.99
N THR A 60 3.33 -2.52 -18.82
CA THR A 60 4.64 -2.86 -19.41
C THR A 60 5.56 -3.60 -18.43
N ASN A 61 5.19 -3.66 -17.15
CA ASN A 61 5.92 -4.37 -16.10
C ASN A 61 4.94 -5.09 -15.13
N PRO A 62 4.08 -5.98 -15.63
CA PRO A 62 2.98 -6.56 -14.85
C PRO A 62 3.48 -7.47 -13.71
N LYS A 63 4.54 -8.25 -13.94
CA LYS A 63 5.07 -9.20 -12.94
C LYS A 63 5.71 -8.53 -11.73
N ASN A 64 6.20 -7.30 -11.87
CA ASN A 64 6.81 -6.53 -10.77
C ASN A 64 5.95 -5.35 -10.34
N THR A 65 4.65 -5.35 -10.67
CA THR A 65 3.70 -4.33 -10.22
C THR A 65 2.65 -4.99 -9.33
N LEU A 66 2.72 -4.69 -8.05
CA LEU A 66 1.89 -5.25 -6.99
C LEU A 66 0.71 -4.33 -6.69
N TYR A 67 -0.49 -4.90 -6.68
CA TYR A 67 -1.75 -4.22 -6.36
C TYR A 67 -2.71 -5.20 -5.68
N SER A 68 -3.80 -4.71 -5.09
CA SER A 68 -4.75 -5.53 -4.31
C SER A 68 -4.13 -6.24 -3.09
N ILE A 69 -2.96 -5.80 -2.63
CA ILE A 69 -2.20 -6.48 -1.58
C ILE A 69 -2.95 -6.51 -0.24
N LYS A 70 -3.86 -5.56 0.02
CA LYS A 70 -4.73 -5.60 1.21
C LYS A 70 -5.57 -6.89 1.29
N ARG A 71 -5.84 -7.55 0.16
CA ARG A 71 -6.53 -8.85 0.12
C ARG A 71 -5.68 -10.04 0.60
N LEU A 72 -4.36 -9.85 0.72
CA LEU A 72 -3.39 -10.87 1.13
C LEU A 72 -2.89 -10.67 2.58
N ILE A 73 -3.17 -9.52 3.19
CA ILE A 73 -2.79 -9.24 4.59
C ILE A 73 -3.50 -10.23 5.52
N GLY A 74 -2.71 -10.86 6.39
CA GLY A 74 -3.17 -11.85 7.37
C GLY A 74 -3.64 -13.19 6.79
N ARG A 75 -3.54 -13.40 5.47
CA ARG A 75 -4.06 -14.60 4.80
C ARG A 75 -3.03 -15.73 4.69
N LYS A 76 -3.55 -16.95 4.60
CA LYS A 76 -2.79 -18.17 4.31
C LYS A 76 -2.83 -18.51 2.82
N MET A 77 -1.81 -19.20 2.33
CA MET A 77 -1.64 -19.54 0.90
C MET A 77 -2.84 -20.32 0.31
N ASN A 78 -3.56 -21.07 1.15
CA ASN A 78 -4.70 -21.89 0.74
C ASN A 78 -6.07 -21.20 0.87
N ASP A 79 -6.12 -19.97 1.42
CA ASP A 79 -7.36 -19.22 1.58
C ASP A 79 -7.98 -18.88 0.22
N LYS A 80 -9.31 -18.80 0.18
CA LYS A 80 -10.05 -18.52 -1.04
C LYS A 80 -9.64 -17.19 -1.66
N GLU A 81 -9.48 -16.16 -0.83
CA GLU A 81 -9.11 -14.82 -1.26
C GLU A 81 -7.73 -14.80 -1.95
N VAL A 82 -6.79 -15.62 -1.50
CA VAL A 82 -5.47 -15.74 -2.14
C VAL A 82 -5.59 -16.38 -3.51
N LYS A 83 -6.42 -17.42 -3.64
CA LYS A 83 -6.71 -18.05 -4.94
C LYS A 83 -7.37 -17.07 -5.90
N ASP A 84 -8.37 -16.33 -5.44
CA ASP A 84 -9.07 -15.31 -6.24
C ASP A 84 -8.09 -14.25 -6.75
N VAL A 85 -7.18 -13.76 -5.91
CA VAL A 85 -6.16 -12.79 -6.36
C VAL A 85 -5.18 -13.45 -7.35
N LYS A 86 -4.76 -14.69 -7.10
CA LYS A 86 -3.82 -15.43 -7.97
C LYS A 86 -4.38 -15.67 -9.38
N GLU A 87 -5.69 -15.82 -9.54
CA GLU A 87 -6.33 -15.94 -10.85
C GLU A 87 -6.29 -14.65 -11.68
N HIS A 88 -6.24 -13.49 -11.02
CA HIS A 88 -6.40 -12.18 -11.68
C HIS A 88 -5.13 -11.32 -11.66
N ALA A 89 -4.15 -11.68 -10.83
CA ALA A 89 -2.90 -10.94 -10.68
C ALA A 89 -1.77 -11.57 -11.51
N PRO A 90 -1.02 -10.78 -12.30
CA PRO A 90 0.09 -11.29 -13.10
C PRO A 90 1.39 -11.47 -12.29
N TYR A 91 1.47 -10.93 -11.07
CA TYR A 91 2.63 -11.08 -10.19
C TYR A 91 2.61 -12.44 -9.48
N GLU A 92 3.81 -12.94 -9.17
CA GLU A 92 3.96 -14.26 -8.56
C GLU A 92 3.71 -14.21 -7.05
N MET A 93 2.99 -15.21 -6.55
CA MET A 93 2.81 -15.45 -5.12
C MET A 93 3.56 -16.70 -4.73
N VAL A 94 4.28 -16.63 -3.61
CA VAL A 94 5.10 -17.71 -3.09
C VAL A 94 4.65 -18.08 -1.68
N ALA A 95 4.74 -19.38 -1.36
CA ALA A 95 4.41 -19.87 -0.03
C ALA A 95 5.58 -19.62 0.93
N ASP A 96 5.27 -19.17 2.14
CA ASP A 96 6.20 -19.07 3.27
C ASP A 96 5.58 -19.78 4.48
N GLY A 97 5.84 -21.08 4.57
CA GLY A 97 5.04 -21.98 5.41
C GLY A 97 3.57 -21.94 4.97
N GLU A 98 2.67 -21.59 5.90
CA GLU A 98 1.24 -21.41 5.59
C GLU A 98 0.92 -20.02 5.04
N ARG A 99 1.83 -19.04 5.15
CA ARG A 99 1.58 -17.65 4.76
C ARG A 99 1.84 -17.43 3.27
N VAL A 100 1.23 -16.38 2.73
CA VAL A 100 1.50 -15.91 1.36
C VAL A 100 2.50 -14.76 1.36
N LYS A 101 3.48 -14.83 0.45
CA LYS A 101 4.34 -13.73 0.04
C LYS A 101 4.15 -13.43 -1.44
N VAL A 102 4.57 -12.24 -1.87
CA VAL A 102 4.54 -11.79 -3.25
C VAL A 102 5.94 -11.49 -3.73
N LYS A 103 6.25 -11.89 -4.97
CA LYS A 103 7.55 -11.66 -5.58
C LYS A 103 7.58 -10.33 -6.31
N MET A 104 8.64 -9.55 -6.11
CA MET A 104 8.88 -8.31 -6.84
C MET A 104 10.40 -8.15 -7.06
N GLY A 105 10.82 -8.26 -8.32
CA GLY A 105 12.23 -8.44 -8.67
C GLY A 105 12.73 -9.80 -8.16
N ASP A 106 13.92 -9.80 -7.56
CA ASP A 106 14.57 -11.01 -7.03
C ASP A 106 14.25 -11.27 -5.55
N LYS A 107 13.25 -10.57 -5.00
CA LYS A 107 12.90 -10.64 -3.57
C LYS A 107 11.42 -10.99 -3.37
N ASP A 108 11.19 -11.75 -2.31
CA ASP A 108 9.85 -12.07 -1.82
C ASP A 108 9.51 -11.16 -0.65
N PHE A 109 8.32 -10.57 -0.70
CA PHE A 109 7.81 -9.65 0.30
C PHE A 109 6.53 -10.20 0.92
N SER A 110 6.37 -10.00 2.22
CA SER A 110 5.08 -10.17 2.88
C SER A 110 4.11 -9.06 2.47
N ALA A 111 2.81 -9.33 2.55
CA ALA A 111 1.78 -8.32 2.29
C ALA A 111 1.93 -7.06 3.20
N PRO A 112 2.26 -7.19 4.50
CA PRO A 112 2.56 -6.03 5.35
C PRO A 112 3.75 -5.20 4.88
N GLU A 113 4.83 -5.80 4.35
CA GLU A 113 5.97 -5.04 3.83
C GLU A 113 5.59 -4.17 2.64
N ILE A 114 4.76 -4.69 1.73
CA ILE A 114 4.26 -3.92 0.59
C ILE A 114 3.27 -2.83 1.05
N ALA A 115 2.39 -3.13 2.01
CA ALA A 115 1.52 -2.13 2.61
C ALA A 115 2.34 -1.01 3.29
N ALA A 116 3.44 -1.36 3.96
CA ALA A 116 4.35 -0.39 4.58
C ALA A 116 4.98 0.55 3.54
N MET A 117 5.29 0.08 2.33
CA MET A 117 5.78 0.96 1.25
C MET A 117 4.73 1.99 0.83
N ILE A 118 3.44 1.63 0.84
CA ILE A 118 2.32 2.55 0.59
C ILE A 118 2.21 3.56 1.73
N LEU A 119 2.21 3.09 2.98
CA LEU A 119 2.15 3.94 4.17
C LEU A 119 3.32 4.93 4.23
N GLN A 120 4.53 4.50 3.89
CA GLN A 120 5.73 5.33 3.81
C GLN A 120 5.58 6.45 2.77
N LYS A 121 5.01 6.16 1.59
CA LYS A 121 4.75 7.18 0.57
C LYS A 121 3.73 8.21 1.07
N LEU A 122 2.62 7.77 1.67
CA LEU A 122 1.60 8.66 2.22
C LEU A 122 2.18 9.55 3.32
N LYS A 123 2.95 8.97 4.26
CA LYS A 123 3.64 9.73 5.29
C LYS A 123 4.58 10.77 4.66
N ALA A 124 5.44 10.38 3.73
CA ALA A 124 6.40 11.29 3.11
C ALA A 124 5.70 12.45 2.38
N ASP A 125 4.63 12.16 1.64
CA ASP A 125 3.84 13.18 0.96
C ASP A 125 3.16 14.14 1.95
N ALA A 126 2.64 13.62 3.07
CA ALA A 126 2.04 14.42 4.12
C ALA A 126 3.09 15.34 4.76
N GLU A 127 4.25 14.79 5.18
CA GLU A 127 5.36 15.53 5.77
C GLU A 127 5.87 16.65 4.84
N GLU A 128 6.03 16.37 3.55
CA GLU A 128 6.42 17.38 2.54
C GLU A 128 5.37 18.50 2.44
N ARG A 129 4.07 18.15 2.51
CA ARG A 129 2.97 19.12 2.38
C ARG A 129 2.81 20.02 3.60
N ILE A 130 3.06 19.50 4.80
CA ILE A 130 2.86 20.23 6.06
C ILE A 130 4.15 20.89 6.57
N GLY A 131 5.32 20.44 6.10
CA GLY A 131 6.62 20.99 6.50
C GLY A 131 7.12 20.54 7.89
N GLU A 132 6.56 19.47 8.44
CA GLU A 132 6.95 18.90 9.74
C GLU A 132 6.93 17.36 9.71
N LYS A 133 7.65 16.72 10.64
CA LYS A 133 7.68 15.26 10.76
C LYS A 133 6.41 14.73 11.45
N ILE A 134 5.98 13.55 11.01
CA ILE A 134 4.85 12.80 11.56
C ILE A 134 5.36 11.46 12.08
N GLU A 135 5.17 11.19 13.37
CA GLU A 135 5.64 9.94 13.99
C GLU A 135 4.49 8.99 14.35
N GLU A 136 3.26 9.48 14.35
CA GLU A 136 2.07 8.75 14.78
C GLU A 136 0.99 8.74 13.70
N ALA A 137 0.23 7.65 13.61
CA ALA A 137 -0.85 7.51 12.64
C ALA A 137 -2.00 6.66 13.18
N VAL A 138 -3.20 6.94 12.66
CA VAL A 138 -4.39 6.08 12.78
C VAL A 138 -4.64 5.47 11.40
N ILE A 139 -4.70 4.14 11.31
CA ILE A 139 -4.80 3.42 10.03
C ILE A 139 -6.11 2.63 9.98
N THR A 140 -6.84 2.73 8.86
CA THR A 140 -8.12 2.01 8.67
C THR A 140 -7.93 0.53 8.34
N VAL A 141 -8.82 -0.29 8.90
CA VAL A 141 -9.05 -1.68 8.48
C VAL A 141 -10.54 -1.90 8.24
N PRO A 142 -10.94 -2.85 7.39
CA PRO A 142 -12.33 -3.28 7.29
C PRO A 142 -12.84 -3.75 8.66
N ALA A 143 -14.10 -3.44 8.98
CA ALA A 143 -14.71 -3.86 10.24
C ALA A 143 -14.78 -5.39 10.44
N TYR A 144 -14.60 -6.15 9.36
CA TYR A 144 -14.64 -7.63 9.35
C TYR A 144 -13.26 -8.27 9.18
N PHE A 145 -12.18 -7.51 9.33
CA PHE A 145 -10.84 -8.10 9.47
C PHE A 145 -10.80 -8.95 10.74
N ASP A 146 -10.21 -10.14 10.61
CA ASP A 146 -9.94 -11.01 11.75
C ASP A 146 -8.65 -10.58 12.50
N ASP A 147 -8.31 -11.24 13.59
CA ASP A 147 -7.16 -10.91 14.45
C ASP A 147 -5.81 -10.96 13.71
N SER A 148 -5.69 -11.76 12.65
CA SER A 148 -4.46 -11.88 11.87
C SER A 148 -4.30 -10.76 10.82
N GLN A 149 -5.37 -10.05 10.48
CA GLN A 149 -5.40 -9.06 9.39
C GLN A 149 -5.28 -7.62 9.88
#